data_AF-A0A8H8DQE6-F1
#
_entry.id   AF-A0A8H8DQE6-F1
#
_cell.length_a   1.000
_cell.length_b   1.000
_cell.length_c   1.000
_cell.angle_alpha   90.00
_cell.angle_beta   90.00
_cell.angle_gamma   90.00
#
_symmetry.space_group_name_H-M   'P 1'
#
loop_
_entity.id
_entity.type
_entity.pdbx_description
1 polymer ?
#
loop_
_entity_poly.entity_id
_entity_poly.type
_entity_poly.pdbx_seq_one_letter_code
_entity_poly.pdbx_strand_id
1 'polypeptide(L)'
;MTTRKFARKYPIDFSSIRLCLINCISIDSEFHEIFSDRWLKPLGNSAGREIISPILCLPEHGGMVISIRDWLGRQEQMFLDSSNSFNIPTKNELTQVLLDKEALKINKISLITEEISLNEDLENSNTVRFGTFWYPLVDATMAIVDPELLTFCAPNTVGEIWVDSPSLSGGFWDLQEDTDTIFHAKAYVIDTETLKPVIYDQEFLRTGLLGSIIDGRILVLGLYEDRLRQRIERTEDEQTSVEYGY
;
A
#
# COMPACT_ATOMS: atom_id res chain seq x y z
N MET A 1 -1.43 -20.92 -27.77
CA MET A 1 -0.43 -21.63 -26.96
C MET A 1 -1.15 -22.78 -26.24
N THR A 2 -1.20 -23.96 -26.85
CA THR A 2 -1.85 -25.16 -26.29
C THR A 2 -0.94 -25.78 -25.25
N THR A 3 -1.39 -25.85 -24.00
CA THR A 3 -0.65 -26.46 -22.89
C THR A 3 -0.38 -27.93 -23.18
N ARG A 4 0.83 -28.21 -23.68
CA ARG A 4 1.35 -29.55 -23.96
C ARG A 4 1.35 -30.35 -22.65
N LYS A 5 0.44 -31.33 -22.55
CA LYS A 5 0.31 -32.39 -21.51
C LYS A 5 -0.76 -32.23 -20.40
N PHE A 6 -1.91 -31.59 -20.64
CA PHE A 6 -3.07 -31.83 -19.75
C PHE A 6 -3.91 -33.00 -20.27
N ALA A 7 -3.82 -34.16 -19.61
CA ALA A 7 -4.68 -35.30 -19.90
C ALA A 7 -6.07 -35.04 -19.29
N ARG A 8 -7.10 -34.97 -20.15
CA ARG A 8 -8.53 -34.71 -19.86
C ARG A 8 -9.20 -35.65 -18.82
N LYS A 9 -8.45 -36.55 -18.18
CA LYS A 9 -8.93 -37.58 -17.25
C LYS A 9 -9.00 -37.12 -15.78
N TYR A 10 -8.36 -36.01 -15.42
CA TYR A 10 -8.44 -35.46 -14.07
C TYR A 10 -9.14 -34.11 -14.10
N PRO A 11 -10.26 -33.91 -13.38
CA PRO A 11 -10.79 -32.57 -13.17
C PRO A 11 -9.76 -31.72 -12.41
N ILE A 12 -9.63 -30.45 -12.79
CA ILE A 12 -8.80 -29.49 -12.04
C ILE A 12 -9.56 -29.17 -10.76
N ASP A 13 -8.95 -29.42 -9.61
CA ASP A 13 -9.52 -29.13 -8.29
C ASP A 13 -8.53 -28.28 -7.48
N PHE A 14 -8.99 -27.11 -7.06
CA PHE A 14 -8.30 -26.13 -6.24
C PHE A 14 -8.80 -26.12 -4.79
N SER A 15 -9.64 -27.09 -4.40
CA SER A 15 -10.14 -27.26 -3.04
C SER A 15 -9.03 -27.42 -1.99
N SER A 16 -7.82 -27.87 -2.38
CA SER A 16 -6.67 -28.01 -1.49
C SER A 16 -5.85 -26.74 -1.32
N ILE A 17 -6.06 -25.71 -2.16
CA ILE A 17 -5.32 -24.44 -2.03
C ILE A 17 -5.79 -23.74 -0.76
N ARG A 18 -4.81 -23.36 0.07
CA ARG A 18 -5.02 -22.66 1.35
C ARG A 18 -4.41 -21.26 1.36
N LEU A 19 -3.46 -21.00 0.48
CA LEU A 19 -2.74 -19.74 0.38
C LEU A 19 -2.36 -19.51 -1.09
N CYS A 20 -2.68 -18.34 -1.60
CA CYS A 20 -2.38 -17.86 -2.94
C CYS A 20 -1.71 -16.50 -2.81
N LEU A 21 -0.40 -16.48 -3.01
CA LEU A 21 0.42 -15.29 -2.90
C LEU A 21 0.41 -14.54 -4.25
N ILE A 22 0.00 -13.28 -4.23
CA ILE A 22 -0.02 -12.42 -5.42
C ILE A 22 0.93 -11.26 -5.17
N ASN A 23 2.06 -11.25 -5.86
CA ASN A 23 2.96 -10.10 -5.85
C ASN A 23 2.35 -8.96 -6.67
N CYS A 24 2.12 -7.81 -6.03
CA CYS A 24 1.64 -6.60 -6.71
C CYS A 24 2.13 -5.34 -6.01
N ILE A 25 2.23 -4.23 -6.75
CA ILE A 25 2.58 -2.91 -6.21
C ILE A 25 1.32 -2.21 -5.68
N SER A 26 0.20 -2.36 -6.40
CA SER A 26 -1.11 -1.87 -5.99
C SER A 26 -2.10 -3.04 -5.98
N ILE A 27 -3.11 -2.95 -5.11
CA ILE A 27 -4.14 -3.98 -4.98
C ILE A 27 -5.35 -3.59 -5.83
N ASP A 28 -5.60 -4.38 -6.87
CA ASP A 28 -6.84 -4.34 -7.62
C ASP A 28 -7.89 -5.24 -6.97
N SER A 29 -8.80 -4.60 -6.24
CA SER A 29 -9.92 -5.23 -5.56
C SER A 29 -10.88 -5.95 -6.52
N GLU A 30 -11.15 -5.37 -7.71
CA GLU A 30 -12.05 -5.96 -8.69
C GLU A 30 -11.44 -7.23 -9.29
N PHE A 31 -10.15 -7.19 -9.61
CA PHE A 31 -9.43 -8.37 -10.07
C PHE A 31 -9.50 -9.51 -9.04
N HIS A 32 -9.30 -9.23 -7.75
CA HIS A 32 -9.37 -10.26 -6.71
C HIS A 32 -10.78 -10.85 -6.54
N GLU A 33 -11.83 -10.03 -6.65
CA GLU A 33 -13.22 -10.50 -6.65
C GLU A 33 -13.49 -11.43 -7.84
N ILE A 34 -13.08 -11.02 -9.05
CA ILE A 34 -13.20 -11.84 -10.26
C ILE A 34 -12.40 -13.14 -10.12
N PHE A 35 -11.17 -13.07 -9.61
CA PHE A 35 -10.30 -14.22 -9.44
C PHE A 35 -10.88 -15.22 -8.43
N SER A 36 -11.40 -14.74 -7.29
CA SER A 36 -12.10 -15.59 -6.33
C SER A 36 -13.35 -16.23 -6.94
N ASP A 37 -14.26 -15.41 -7.47
CA ASP A 37 -15.63 -15.85 -7.71
C ASP A 37 -15.79 -16.55 -9.06
N ARG A 38 -14.99 -16.16 -10.07
CA ARG A 38 -15.05 -16.73 -11.42
C ARG A 38 -13.99 -17.80 -11.70
N TRP A 39 -12.90 -17.85 -10.92
CA TRP A 39 -11.83 -18.83 -11.16
C TRP A 39 -11.69 -19.84 -10.01
N LEU A 40 -11.48 -19.39 -8.78
CA LEU A 40 -11.25 -20.30 -7.65
C LEU A 40 -12.50 -21.08 -7.26
N LYS A 41 -13.65 -20.41 -7.19
CA LYS A 41 -14.92 -21.04 -6.80
C LYS A 41 -15.40 -22.13 -7.78
N PRO A 42 -15.40 -21.93 -9.12
CA PRO A 42 -15.77 -23.00 -10.06
C PRO A 42 -14.80 -24.18 -10.08
N LEU A 43 -13.55 -23.97 -9.66
CA LEU A 43 -12.52 -25.01 -9.56
C LEU A 43 -12.49 -25.69 -8.18
N GLY A 44 -13.53 -25.55 -7.36
CA GLY A 44 -13.70 -26.29 -6.10
C GLY A 44 -13.25 -25.56 -4.84
N ASN A 45 -12.76 -24.32 -4.94
CA ASN A 45 -12.37 -23.53 -3.78
C ASN A 45 -13.44 -22.50 -3.40
N SER A 46 -14.31 -22.87 -2.46
CA SER A 46 -15.38 -21.98 -1.96
C SER A 46 -14.88 -20.81 -1.10
N ALA A 47 -13.62 -20.86 -0.64
CA ALA A 47 -12.99 -19.86 0.20
C ALA A 47 -12.01 -18.97 -0.60
N GLY A 48 -12.27 -18.75 -1.90
CA GLY A 48 -11.37 -18.03 -2.80
C GLY A 48 -10.86 -16.69 -2.27
N ARG A 49 -11.73 -15.90 -1.64
CA ARG A 49 -11.39 -14.58 -1.06
C ARG A 49 -10.48 -14.68 0.17
N GLU A 50 -10.57 -15.78 0.90
CA GLU A 50 -9.77 -16.08 2.09
C GLU A 50 -8.48 -16.84 1.76
N ILE A 51 -8.13 -17.06 0.50
CA ILE A 51 -6.82 -17.65 0.17
C ILE A 51 -5.92 -16.66 -0.53
N ILE A 52 -6.49 -15.60 -1.11
CA ILE A 52 -5.74 -14.55 -1.80
C ILE A 52 -5.03 -13.69 -0.75
N SER A 53 -3.71 -13.64 -0.85
CA SER A 53 -2.82 -12.82 -0.04
C SER A 53 -1.94 -11.98 -0.97
N PRO A 54 -2.25 -10.68 -1.13
CA PRO A 54 -1.36 -9.75 -1.78
C PRO A 54 -0.03 -9.66 -1.00
N ILE A 55 1.08 -9.60 -1.73
CA ILE A 55 2.41 -9.36 -1.18
C ILE A 55 2.93 -8.08 -1.80
N LEU A 56 3.34 -7.15 -0.94
CA LEU A 56 4.07 -5.96 -1.36
C LEU A 56 5.55 -6.30 -1.42
N CYS A 57 6.09 -6.40 -2.63
CA CYS A 57 7.52 -6.54 -2.87
C CYS A 57 8.09 -5.29 -3.54
N LEU A 58 9.37 -5.04 -3.34
CA LEU A 58 10.15 -4.01 -4.02
C LEU A 58 10.90 -4.60 -5.22
N PRO A 59 10.35 -4.55 -6.45
CA PRO A 59 10.99 -5.17 -7.60
C PRO A 59 12.36 -4.54 -7.91
N GLU A 60 12.48 -3.22 -7.80
CA GLU A 60 13.72 -2.47 -8.07
C GLU A 60 14.80 -2.66 -7.00
N HIS A 61 14.43 -3.21 -5.83
CA HIS A 61 15.34 -3.40 -4.68
C HIS A 61 15.51 -4.88 -4.33
N GLY A 62 15.69 -5.72 -5.35
CA GLY A 62 16.00 -7.15 -5.20
C GLY A 62 14.81 -8.02 -4.82
N GLY A 63 13.57 -7.53 -4.99
CA GLY A 63 12.35 -8.27 -4.69
C GLY A 63 12.08 -8.40 -3.18
N MET A 64 12.62 -7.50 -2.36
CA MET A 64 12.40 -7.51 -0.91
C MET A 64 10.91 -7.46 -0.58
N VAL A 65 10.48 -8.32 0.33
CA VAL A 65 9.10 -8.33 0.84
C VAL A 65 8.97 -7.29 1.95
N ILE A 66 8.03 -6.35 1.82
CA ILE A 66 7.72 -5.34 2.86
C ILE A 66 6.55 -5.80 3.71
N SER A 67 5.53 -6.35 3.06
CA SER A 67 4.29 -6.75 3.71
C SER A 67 3.70 -7.97 3.05
N ILE A 68 3.25 -8.88 3.88
CA ILE A 68 2.48 -10.05 3.51
C ILE A 68 1.36 -10.19 4.51
N ARG A 69 0.20 -10.63 4.03
CA ARG A 69 -0.85 -11.08 4.94
C ARG A 69 -0.46 -12.44 5.50
N ASP A 70 -0.05 -12.48 6.74
CA ASP A 70 0.23 -13.72 7.45
C ASP A 70 -1.10 -14.30 7.96
N TRP A 71 -1.41 -15.54 7.56
CA TRP A 71 -2.64 -16.22 7.96
C TRP A 71 -2.63 -16.67 9.44
N LEU A 72 -1.93 -15.93 10.29
CA LEU A 72 -1.85 -16.16 11.73
C LEU A 72 -3.18 -15.77 12.36
N GLY A 73 -4.14 -16.69 12.32
CA GLY A 73 -5.25 -16.67 13.28
C GLY A 73 -4.72 -16.59 14.72
N ARG A 74 -5.58 -16.17 15.66
CA ARG A 74 -5.23 -15.78 17.06
C ARG A 74 -4.49 -14.43 17.18
N GLN A 75 -4.79 -13.47 16.31
CA GLN A 75 -4.33 -12.08 16.47
C GLN A 75 -4.77 -11.43 17.80
N GLU A 76 -5.83 -11.94 18.42
CA GLU A 76 -6.23 -11.65 19.81
C GLU A 76 -5.13 -11.93 20.87
N GLN A 77 -4.10 -12.72 20.53
CA GLN A 77 -2.95 -13.01 21.38
C GLN A 77 -1.72 -12.14 21.07
N MET A 78 -1.69 -11.43 19.94
CA MET A 78 -0.58 -10.54 19.58
C MET A 78 -0.71 -9.16 20.24
N PHE A 79 -1.94 -8.71 20.50
CA PHE A 79 -2.22 -7.45 21.16
C PHE A 79 -2.78 -7.71 22.56
N LEU A 80 -1.90 -8.12 23.48
CA LEU A 80 -2.23 -8.15 24.91
C LEU A 80 -2.24 -6.69 25.41
N ASP A 81 -3.39 -6.23 25.87
CA ASP A 81 -3.61 -4.93 26.54
C ASP A 81 -3.59 -3.69 25.65
N SER A 82 -4.75 -3.34 25.08
CA SER A 82 -5.10 -1.95 24.79
C SER A 82 -6.61 -1.78 24.80
N SER A 83 -7.12 -0.98 25.74
CA SER A 83 -8.50 -0.54 25.84
C SER A 83 -8.97 0.34 24.66
N ASN A 84 -8.15 0.48 23.61
CA ASN A 84 -8.53 1.00 22.31
C ASN A 84 -8.66 -0.19 21.38
N SER A 85 -9.90 -0.60 21.14
CA SER A 85 -10.26 -1.53 20.08
C SER A 85 -9.84 -0.93 18.73
N PHE A 86 -8.60 -1.17 18.31
CA PHE A 86 -8.28 -1.11 16.88
C PHE A 86 -9.29 -2.04 16.21
N ASN A 87 -10.01 -1.55 15.19
CA ASN A 87 -10.96 -2.34 14.40
C ASN A 87 -10.18 -3.36 13.57
N ILE A 88 -9.59 -4.35 14.25
CA ILE A 88 -8.95 -5.49 13.60
C ILE A 88 -10.09 -6.27 12.97
N PRO A 89 -10.15 -6.40 11.63
CA PRO A 89 -11.28 -7.00 10.96
C PRO A 89 -11.40 -8.44 11.44
N THR A 90 -12.51 -8.76 12.10
CA THR A 90 -12.83 -10.14 12.52
C THR A 90 -13.11 -11.04 11.32
N LYS A 91 -13.26 -10.46 10.12
CA LYS A 91 -13.40 -11.16 8.85
C LYS A 91 -12.11 -11.09 8.05
N ASN A 92 -11.66 -12.25 7.59
CA ASN A 92 -10.50 -12.47 6.72
C ASN A 92 -10.66 -11.90 5.28
N GLU A 93 -11.47 -10.87 5.09
CA GLU A 93 -11.68 -10.25 3.79
C GLU A 93 -10.52 -9.30 3.46
N LEU A 94 -10.34 -9.03 2.17
CA LEU A 94 -9.40 -8.00 1.70
C LEU A 94 -9.85 -6.67 2.28
N THR A 95 -8.95 -5.96 2.97
CA THR A 95 -9.28 -4.62 3.47
C THR A 95 -9.34 -3.67 2.30
N GLN A 96 -10.51 -3.08 2.09
CA GLN A 96 -10.74 -2.04 1.12
C GLN A 96 -11.03 -0.74 1.87
N VAL A 97 -10.51 0.36 1.35
CA VAL A 97 -10.76 1.70 1.89
C VAL A 97 -11.37 2.57 0.80
N LEU A 98 -12.36 3.38 1.19
CA LEU A 98 -12.95 4.40 0.33
C LEU A 98 -12.36 5.76 0.68
N LEU A 99 -11.72 6.38 -0.32
CA LEU A 99 -11.04 7.67 -0.19
C LEU A 99 -11.72 8.74 -1.03
N ASP A 100 -11.68 9.98 -0.55
CA ASP A 100 -12.14 11.16 -1.30
C ASP A 100 -11.15 11.56 -2.41
N LYS A 101 -11.64 11.69 -3.66
CA LYS A 101 -10.84 12.11 -4.82
C LYS A 101 -10.26 13.51 -4.66
N GLU A 102 -11.04 14.46 -4.15
CA GLU A 102 -10.59 15.86 -4.05
C GLU A 102 -9.48 16.01 -3.01
N ALA A 103 -9.53 15.21 -1.93
CA ALA A 103 -8.46 15.15 -0.94
C ALA A 103 -7.16 14.61 -1.54
N LEU A 104 -7.24 13.57 -2.38
CA LEU A 104 -6.06 12.97 -3.01
C LEU A 104 -5.33 13.93 -3.95
N LYS A 105 -6.05 14.82 -4.66
CA LYS A 105 -5.45 15.86 -5.52
C LYS A 105 -4.51 16.80 -4.80
N ILE A 106 -4.69 16.95 -3.49
CA ILE A 106 -3.86 17.79 -2.61
C ILE A 106 -2.98 16.95 -1.68
N ASN A 107 -2.70 15.69 -2.03
CA ASN A 107 -1.92 14.72 -1.24
C ASN A 107 -2.47 14.47 0.17
N LYS A 108 -3.78 14.61 0.38
CA LYS A 108 -4.44 14.28 1.64
C LYS A 108 -5.24 13.00 1.53
N ILE A 109 -5.26 12.26 2.62
CA ILE A 109 -6.04 11.03 2.76
C ILE A 109 -7.22 11.35 3.65
N SER A 110 -8.40 11.32 3.05
CA SER A 110 -9.66 11.42 3.76
C SER A 110 -10.37 10.07 3.64
N LEU A 111 -10.35 9.31 4.73
CA LEU A 111 -11.03 8.02 4.83
C LEU A 111 -12.52 8.27 5.06
N ILE A 112 -13.36 7.77 4.15
CA ILE A 112 -14.81 7.88 4.24
C ILE A 112 -15.36 6.70 5.02
N THR A 113 -15.06 5.48 4.57
CA THR A 113 -15.46 4.23 5.23
C THR A 113 -14.45 3.11 4.98
N GLU A 114 -14.27 2.25 5.98
CA GLU A 114 -13.68 0.92 5.85
C GLU A 114 -14.81 -0.08 5.58
N GLU A 115 -15.35 -0.08 4.36
CA GLU A 115 -16.56 -0.85 4.08
C GLU A 115 -16.25 -2.25 3.53
N ILE A 116 -16.64 -3.26 4.30
CA ILE A 116 -16.79 -4.66 3.87
C ILE A 116 -18.26 -4.87 3.54
N SER A 117 -18.75 -4.34 2.42
CA SER A 117 -20.03 -4.73 1.84
C SER A 117 -20.07 -4.38 0.35
N LEU A 118 -20.06 -5.44 -0.46
CA LEU A 118 -20.40 -5.37 -1.88
C LEU A 118 -21.79 -4.75 -2.04
N ASN A 119 -21.93 -3.83 -2.99
CA ASN A 119 -23.19 -3.32 -3.55
C ASN A 119 -23.79 -2.07 -2.91
N GLU A 120 -22.99 -1.08 -2.53
CA GLU A 120 -23.47 0.30 -2.61
C GLU A 120 -22.91 0.95 -3.86
N ASP A 121 -23.80 1.47 -4.70
CA ASP A 121 -23.50 2.05 -6.00
C ASP A 121 -22.44 3.17 -5.83
N LEU A 122 -21.19 2.85 -6.17
CA LEU A 122 -20.05 3.80 -6.27
C LEU A 122 -20.25 4.84 -7.39
N GLU A 123 -21.46 4.97 -7.94
CA GLU A 123 -21.85 5.98 -8.91
C GLU A 123 -22.00 7.39 -8.28
N ASN A 124 -21.88 7.53 -6.96
CA ASN A 124 -21.79 8.83 -6.29
C ASN A 124 -20.37 9.42 -6.41
N SER A 125 -20.28 10.60 -7.05
CA SER A 125 -19.21 10.95 -7.98
C SER A 125 -17.82 11.27 -7.42
N ASN A 126 -17.58 11.24 -6.11
CA ASN A 126 -16.34 11.79 -5.54
C ASN A 126 -15.46 10.80 -4.75
N THR A 127 -15.72 9.49 -4.81
CA THR A 127 -14.97 8.48 -4.04
C THR A 127 -14.19 7.52 -4.93
N VAL A 128 -13.06 7.01 -4.44
CA VAL A 128 -12.27 5.94 -5.07
C VAL A 128 -11.99 4.84 -4.07
N ARG A 129 -12.04 3.61 -4.57
CA ARG A 129 -11.79 2.39 -3.81
C ARG A 129 -10.34 1.94 -4.00
N PHE A 130 -9.63 1.73 -2.89
CA PHE A 130 -8.28 1.15 -2.89
C PHE A 130 -8.24 -0.09 -2.01
N GLY A 131 -7.44 -1.09 -2.41
CA GLY A 131 -7.06 -2.17 -1.52
C GLY A 131 -5.84 -1.77 -0.69
N THR A 132 -5.79 -2.19 0.56
CA THR A 132 -4.62 -2.00 1.43
C THR A 132 -3.87 -3.32 1.61
N PHE A 133 -2.54 -3.24 1.62
CA PHE A 133 -1.69 -4.33 2.07
C PHE A 133 -1.82 -4.48 3.58
N TRP A 134 -1.27 -5.58 4.09
CA TRP A 134 -1.30 -5.85 5.51
C TRP A 134 -0.32 -4.94 6.28
N TYR A 135 -0.06 -5.29 7.53
CA TYR A 135 0.98 -4.65 8.33
C TYR A 135 2.37 -4.87 7.70
N PRO A 136 3.32 -3.96 7.98
CA PRO A 136 4.73 -4.21 7.68
C PRO A 136 5.22 -5.51 8.33
N LEU A 137 6.23 -6.14 7.75
CA LEU A 137 6.89 -7.29 8.37
C LEU A 137 7.43 -6.95 9.77
N VAL A 138 7.54 -7.98 10.61
CA VAL A 138 8.19 -7.85 11.92
C VAL A 138 9.61 -7.33 11.74
N ASP A 139 10.04 -6.44 12.63
CA ASP A 139 11.32 -5.72 12.58
C ASP A 139 11.49 -4.73 11.41
N ALA A 140 10.48 -4.55 10.55
CA ALA A 140 10.48 -3.48 9.56
C ALA A 140 9.89 -2.18 10.16
N THR A 141 10.66 -1.09 10.06
CA THR A 141 10.18 0.26 10.37
C THR A 141 9.76 0.94 9.07
N MET A 142 8.58 1.57 9.06
CA MET A 142 8.11 2.31 7.89
C MET A 142 7.85 3.76 8.25
N ALA A 143 8.16 4.64 7.32
CA ALA A 143 7.92 6.07 7.42
C ALA A 143 7.28 6.60 6.13
N ILE A 144 6.46 7.63 6.27
CA ILE A 144 5.93 8.38 5.15
C ILE A 144 6.69 9.70 5.09
N VAL A 145 7.39 9.94 3.99
CA VAL A 145 8.33 11.05 3.83
C VAL A 145 7.99 11.84 2.58
N ASP A 146 8.09 13.17 2.64
CA ASP A 146 7.96 14.01 1.46
C ASP A 146 9.17 13.75 0.54
N PRO A 147 8.99 13.26 -0.70
CA PRO A 147 10.10 12.88 -1.58
C PRO A 147 10.96 14.07 -2.03
N GLU A 148 10.43 15.30 -1.95
CA GLU A 148 11.10 16.55 -2.35
C GLU A 148 11.78 17.22 -1.17
N LEU A 149 11.10 17.28 -0.01
CA LEU A 149 11.61 17.94 1.20
C LEU A 149 12.41 17.01 2.13
N LEU A 150 12.29 15.70 1.94
CA LEU A 150 12.89 14.66 2.78
C LEU A 150 12.48 14.77 4.26
N THR A 151 11.32 15.36 4.55
CA THR A 151 10.76 15.49 5.91
C THR A 151 9.62 14.50 6.11
N PHE A 152 9.44 14.00 7.33
CA PHE A 152 8.27 13.16 7.63
C PHE A 152 6.96 13.88 7.32
N CYS A 153 6.05 13.18 6.66
CA CYS A 153 4.72 13.68 6.37
C CYS A 153 3.86 13.70 7.64
N ALA A 154 2.95 14.67 7.71
CA ALA A 154 1.90 14.65 8.72
C ALA A 154 0.98 13.42 8.54
N PRO A 155 0.30 12.96 9.61
CA PRO A 155 -0.71 11.92 9.48
C PRO A 155 -1.72 12.23 8.36
N ASN A 156 -2.23 11.20 7.70
CA ASN A 156 -3.22 11.32 6.62
C ASN A 156 -2.73 12.15 5.41
N THR A 157 -1.42 12.13 5.16
CA THR A 157 -0.80 12.75 3.98
C THR A 157 -0.20 11.67 3.11
N VAL A 158 -0.30 11.85 1.79
CA VAL A 158 0.39 11.01 0.81
C VAL A 158 1.84 11.44 0.74
N GLY A 159 2.75 10.51 0.95
CA GLY A 159 4.18 10.70 0.78
C GLY A 159 4.82 9.47 0.17
N GLU A 160 6.14 9.52 0.01
CA GLU A 160 6.93 8.36 -0.33
C GLU A 160 7.04 7.43 0.87
N ILE A 161 6.83 6.15 0.63
CA ILE A 161 6.97 5.10 1.62
C ILE A 161 8.47 4.78 1.74
N TRP A 162 9.04 5.01 2.91
CA TRP A 162 10.42 4.67 3.23
C TRP A 162 10.44 3.50 4.22
N VAL A 163 11.39 2.59 4.05
CA VAL A 163 11.44 1.33 4.83
C VAL A 163 12.84 1.09 5.37
N ASP A 164 12.94 0.79 6.65
CA ASP A 164 14.11 0.18 7.27
C ASP A 164 13.76 -1.26 7.67
N SER A 165 14.60 -2.24 7.32
CA SER A 165 14.36 -3.64 7.64
C SER A 165 15.67 -4.42 7.64
N PRO A 166 15.82 -5.43 8.52
CA PRO A 166 16.95 -6.37 8.46
C PRO A 166 17.09 -7.11 7.12
N SER A 167 16.02 -7.14 6.31
CA SER A 167 16.00 -7.78 4.99
C SER A 167 16.52 -6.86 3.86
N LEU A 168 16.88 -5.62 4.17
CA LEU A 168 17.43 -4.68 3.20
C LEU A 168 18.75 -5.18 2.62
N SER A 169 18.88 -5.07 1.30
CA SER A 169 20.16 -5.27 0.64
C SER A 169 21.08 -4.06 0.90
N GLY A 170 22.40 -4.28 0.87
CA GLY A 170 23.37 -3.25 1.21
C GLY A 170 23.63 -2.19 0.13
N GLY A 171 22.81 -2.12 -0.93
CA GLY A 171 22.98 -1.14 -2.00
C GLY A 171 23.03 -1.71 -3.42
N PHE A 172 23.25 -0.79 -4.37
CA PHE A 172 23.46 -1.11 -5.77
C PHE A 172 24.93 -1.48 -6.03
N TRP A 173 25.13 -2.43 -6.94
CA TRP A 173 26.47 -2.79 -7.38
C TRP A 173 27.10 -1.64 -8.19
N ASP A 174 28.28 -1.18 -7.75
CA ASP A 174 29.10 -0.16 -8.43
C ASP A 174 28.45 1.23 -8.56
N LEU A 175 27.41 1.51 -7.75
CA LEU A 175 26.71 2.79 -7.71
C LEU A 175 26.62 3.31 -6.27
N GLN A 176 27.75 3.77 -5.72
CA GLN A 176 27.83 4.20 -4.32
C GLN A 176 26.97 5.44 -4.04
N GLU A 177 26.95 6.42 -4.95
CA GLU A 177 26.16 7.66 -4.77
C GLU A 177 24.66 7.35 -4.71
N ASP A 178 24.17 6.49 -5.60
CA ASP A 178 22.78 6.03 -5.59
C ASP A 178 22.49 5.17 -4.36
N THR A 179 23.44 4.32 -3.96
CA THR A 179 23.33 3.52 -2.73
C THR A 179 23.15 4.41 -1.51
N ASP A 180 23.99 5.43 -1.35
CA ASP A 180 23.90 6.34 -0.20
C ASP A 180 22.59 7.16 -0.24
N THR A 181 22.13 7.55 -1.43
CA THR A 181 20.91 8.36 -1.59
C THR A 181 19.62 7.56 -1.46
N ILE A 182 19.63 6.29 -1.84
CA ILE A 182 18.44 5.43 -1.91
C ILE A 182 18.38 4.46 -0.72
N PHE A 183 19.46 3.73 -0.41
CA PHE A 183 19.47 2.71 0.65
C PHE A 183 19.82 3.27 2.03
N HIS A 184 20.52 4.40 2.09
CA HIS A 184 20.95 5.06 3.34
C HIS A 184 20.32 6.45 3.50
N ALA A 185 19.11 6.63 2.98
CA ALA A 185 18.44 7.93 3.00
C ALA A 185 18.10 8.35 4.43
N LYS A 186 18.29 9.64 4.72
CA LYS A 186 17.99 10.23 6.03
C LYS A 186 16.88 11.25 5.93
N ALA A 187 15.86 11.07 6.75
CA ALA A 187 14.76 12.01 6.86
C ALA A 187 15.12 13.18 7.80
N TYR A 188 14.42 14.29 7.66
CA TYR A 188 14.56 15.46 8.53
C TYR A 188 13.34 15.59 9.45
N VAL A 189 13.62 15.95 10.70
CA VAL A 189 12.62 16.35 11.71
C VAL A 189 12.81 17.82 12.02
N ILE A 190 11.71 18.55 12.23
CA ILE A 190 11.78 19.92 12.71
C ILE A 190 11.99 19.88 14.23
N ASP A 191 13.13 20.36 14.68
CA ASP A 191 13.44 20.48 16.10
C ASP A 191 12.52 21.54 16.75
N THR A 192 11.87 21.17 17.85
CA THR A 192 10.86 22.01 18.51
C THR A 192 11.44 23.24 19.21
N GLU A 193 12.73 23.22 19.57
CA GLU A 193 13.40 24.33 20.27
C GLU A 193 14.01 25.32 19.29
N THR A 194 14.68 24.79 18.25
CA THR A 194 15.44 25.59 17.29
C THR A 194 14.64 25.94 16.04
N LEU A 195 13.50 25.27 15.79
CA LEU A 195 12.66 25.39 14.60
C LEU A 195 13.43 25.16 13.28
N LYS A 196 14.49 24.34 13.33
CA LYS A 196 15.32 23.99 12.19
C LYS A 196 15.19 22.50 11.85
N PRO A 197 15.34 22.14 10.57
CA PRO A 197 15.41 20.73 10.18
C PRO A 197 16.70 20.11 10.71
N VAL A 198 16.58 19.01 11.43
CA VAL A 198 17.66 18.18 11.95
C VAL A 198 17.52 16.78 11.37
N ILE A 199 18.64 16.14 11.10
CA ILE A 199 18.69 14.78 10.55
C ILE A 199 18.16 13.79 11.60
N TYR A 200 17.23 12.94 11.20
CA TYR A 200 16.81 11.79 11.98
C TYR A 200 17.89 10.71 11.93
N ASP A 201 18.20 10.09 13.07
CA ASP A 201 19.36 9.20 13.21
C ASP A 201 19.21 7.89 12.42
N GLN A 202 17.97 7.45 12.17
CA GLN A 202 17.69 6.22 11.41
C GLN A 202 17.77 6.45 9.90
N GLU A 203 18.40 5.51 9.21
CA GLU A 203 18.47 5.42 7.76
C GLU A 203 17.32 4.58 7.21
N PHE A 204 16.87 4.89 6.00
CA PHE A 204 15.80 4.17 5.32
C PHE A 204 16.13 3.93 3.85
N LEU A 205 15.51 2.89 3.30
CA LEU A 205 15.39 2.69 1.86
C LEU A 205 14.24 3.54 1.29
N ARG A 206 14.56 4.36 0.29
CA ARG A 206 13.59 5.02 -0.59
C ARG A 206 12.99 4.01 -1.55
N THR A 207 11.71 3.69 -1.37
CA THR A 207 11.06 2.68 -2.21
C THR A 207 10.55 3.21 -3.54
N GLY A 208 10.45 4.53 -3.71
CA GLY A 208 9.77 5.15 -4.84
C GLY A 208 8.26 4.91 -4.85
N LEU A 209 7.67 4.24 -3.85
CA LEU A 209 6.23 4.02 -3.75
C LEU A 209 5.56 5.20 -3.05
N LEU A 210 4.51 5.75 -3.66
CA LEU A 210 3.66 6.75 -3.04
C LEU A 210 2.51 6.08 -2.31
N GLY A 211 2.19 6.60 -1.12
CA GLY A 211 1.11 6.06 -0.32
C GLY A 211 1.07 6.62 1.09
N SER A 212 0.50 5.84 1.99
CA SER A 212 0.42 6.18 3.42
C SER A 212 0.07 4.95 4.26
N ILE A 213 -0.05 5.16 5.57
CA ILE A 213 -0.42 4.13 6.53
C ILE A 213 -1.79 4.46 7.12
N ILE A 214 -2.74 3.54 7.00
CA ILE A 214 -4.10 3.66 7.55
C ILE A 214 -4.29 2.51 8.54
N ASP A 215 -4.49 2.82 9.82
CA ASP A 215 -4.66 1.83 10.90
C ASP A 215 -3.57 0.74 10.91
N GLY A 216 -2.33 1.16 10.63
CA GLY A 216 -1.13 0.31 10.54
C GLY A 216 -1.01 -0.51 9.25
N ARG A 217 -2.02 -0.49 8.37
CA ARG A 217 -2.01 -1.14 7.06
C ARG A 217 -1.42 -0.22 6.01
N ILE A 218 -0.71 -0.80 5.04
CA ILE A 218 -0.01 -0.03 4.02
C ILE A 218 -0.94 0.21 2.83
N LEU A 219 -1.17 1.48 2.50
CA LEU A 219 -1.83 1.89 1.28
C LEU A 219 -0.76 2.34 0.27
N VAL A 220 -0.76 1.73 -0.92
CA VAL A 220 0.10 2.14 -2.05
C VAL A 220 -0.79 2.68 -3.16
N LEU A 221 -0.50 3.89 -3.62
CA LEU A 221 -1.21 4.58 -4.70
C LEU A 221 -0.52 4.39 -6.06
N GLY A 222 0.80 4.18 -6.07
CA GLY A 222 1.58 3.99 -7.29
C GLY A 222 3.04 4.35 -7.09
N LEU A 223 3.77 4.48 -8.19
CA LEU A 223 5.16 4.93 -8.20
C LEU A 223 5.22 6.47 -8.19
N TYR A 224 6.24 7.00 -7.52
CA TYR A 224 6.52 8.44 -7.52
C TYR A 224 6.81 8.98 -8.92
N GLU A 225 7.52 8.20 -9.74
CA GLU A 225 7.85 8.55 -11.13
C GLU A 225 6.63 8.61 -12.05
N ASP A 226 5.55 7.88 -11.73
CA ASP A 226 4.30 7.90 -12.48
C ASP A 226 3.40 9.11 -12.13
N ARG A 227 3.80 9.93 -11.15
CA ARG A 227 2.99 11.06 -10.67
C ARG A 227 2.94 12.19 -11.71
N LEU A 228 1.74 12.53 -12.14
CA LEU A 228 1.48 13.70 -12.98
C LEU A 228 1.11 14.89 -12.11
N ARG A 229 1.61 16.08 -12.46
CA ARG A 229 1.25 17.34 -11.80
C ARG A 229 0.48 18.22 -12.76
N GLN A 230 -0.74 18.59 -12.38
CA GLN A 230 -1.61 19.44 -13.18
C GLN A 230 -1.61 20.87 -12.64
N ARG A 231 -1.45 21.83 -13.55
CA ARG A 231 -1.71 23.26 -13.31
C ARG A 231 -3.13 23.59 -13.75
N ILE A 232 -3.95 24.04 -12.82
CA ILE A 232 -5.34 24.45 -13.07
C ILE A 232 -5.38 25.97 -12.98
N GLU A 233 -5.74 26.62 -14.08
CA GLU A 233 -5.98 28.06 -14.11
C GLU A 233 -7.50 28.28 -14.08
N ARG A 234 -8.00 28.87 -13.00
CA ARG A 234 -9.39 29.34 -12.94
C ARG A 234 -9.42 30.82 -13.25
N THR A 235 -10.30 31.20 -14.16
CA THR A 235 -10.55 32.59 -14.52
C THR A 235 -11.98 32.91 -14.14
N GLU A 236 -12.17 33.54 -12.98
CA GLU A 236 -13.45 34.11 -12.57
C GLU A 236 -13.27 35.62 -12.43
N ASP A 237 -14.12 36.39 -13.13
CA ASP A 237 -14.26 37.85 -13.01
C ASP A 237 -12.95 38.65 -12.79
N GLU A 238 -12.06 38.62 -13.78
CA GLU A 238 -10.78 39.37 -13.85
C GLU A 238 -9.68 38.95 -12.84
N GLN A 239 -9.90 37.94 -12.00
CA GLN A 239 -8.86 37.35 -11.15
C GLN A 239 -8.50 35.94 -11.62
N THR A 240 -7.25 35.76 -12.04
CA THR A 240 -6.68 34.44 -12.34
C THR A 240 -6.15 33.81 -11.05
N SER A 241 -6.71 32.67 -10.64
CA SER A 241 -6.11 31.83 -9.60
C SER A 241 -5.43 30.61 -10.23
N VAL A 242 -4.21 30.32 -9.78
CA VAL A 242 -3.44 29.16 -10.23
C VAL A 242 -3.38 28.16 -9.07
N GLU A 243 -4.01 27.01 -9.27
CA GLU A 243 -3.96 25.88 -8.35
C GLU A 243 -3.09 24.78 -8.96
N TYR A 244 -2.28 24.14 -8.12
CA TYR A 244 -1.52 22.94 -8.49
C TYR A 244 -2.16 21.75 -7.80
N GLY A 245 -2.55 20.75 -8.61
CA GLY A 245 -3.03 19.47 -8.13
C GLY A 245 -2.17 18.34 -8.69
N TYR A 246 -2.32 17.17 -8.07
CA TYR A 246 -1.79 15.90 -8.56
C TYR A 246 -2.94 15.01 -9.05
#